data_AF-A0A926PXJ5-F1
#
_entry.id   AF-A0A926PXJ5-F1
#
_cell.length_a   1.000
_cell.length_b   1.000
_cell.length_c   1.000
_cell.angle_alpha   90.00
_cell.angle_beta   90.00
_cell.angle_gamma   90.00
#
_symmetry.space_group_name_H-M   'P 1'
#
loop_
_entity.id
_entity.type
_entity.pdbx_description
1 polymer ?
#
loop_
_entity_poly.entity_id
_entity_poly.type
_entity_poly.pdbx_seq_one_letter_code
_entity_poly.pdbx_strand_id
1 'polypeptide(L)'
;MRCPFCQFPDNRVLESRSAESGHSVRRRRECLSCNRRFTTYERIEFVPIVVIKRNGERESFDRSKVLKGVMRASEKTGLSPAHLENLVDEIEMELQQRSIREVTSNEIGELVLKHLQQLNEVAYIRFASVYRQFQGIHDFIETLNQLQTGSLKSKREGSLSLESDNFAESNSMNQPQEPTSPALNSVPR
;
A
#
# COMPACT_ATOMS: atom_id res chain seq x y z
N MET A 1 -9.86 30.61 7.60
CA MET A 1 -9.32 31.16 6.34
C MET A 1 -9.05 32.64 6.53
N ARG A 2 -7.91 33.19 6.11
CA ARG A 2 -7.61 34.62 6.25
C ARG A 2 -8.15 35.45 5.09
N CYS A 3 -8.52 36.70 5.35
CA CYS A 3 -8.92 37.66 4.32
C CYS A 3 -7.75 37.94 3.36
N PRO A 4 -7.92 37.82 2.03
CA PRO A 4 -6.83 38.06 1.07
C PRO A 4 -6.39 39.53 0.99
N PHE A 5 -7.16 40.47 1.56
CA PHE A 5 -6.88 41.91 1.47
C PHE A 5 -6.21 42.49 2.71
N CYS A 6 -6.61 42.04 3.91
CA CYS A 6 -6.10 42.56 5.18
C CYS A 6 -5.58 41.47 6.12
N GLN A 7 -5.57 40.20 5.68
CA GLN A 7 -5.08 39.03 6.42
C GLN A 7 -5.81 38.70 7.74
N PHE A 8 -6.87 39.44 8.07
CA PHE A 8 -7.70 39.19 9.25
C PHE A 8 -8.34 37.79 9.18
N PRO A 9 -8.33 37.01 10.28
CA PRO A 9 -8.78 35.61 10.27
C PRO A 9 -10.31 35.48 10.18
N ASP A 10 -11.07 36.45 10.66
CA ASP A 10 -12.53 36.31 10.75
C ASP A 10 -13.25 36.83 9.50
N ASN A 11 -14.15 36.00 9.03
CA ASN A 11 -15.01 36.26 7.88
C ASN A 11 -16.32 35.50 8.03
N ARG A 12 -17.37 36.02 7.41
CA ARG A 12 -18.71 35.44 7.39
C ARG A 12 -19.02 34.89 6.02
N VAL A 13 -19.62 33.70 5.95
CA VAL A 13 -20.13 33.11 4.71
C VAL A 13 -21.47 33.77 4.38
N LEU A 14 -21.56 34.38 3.20
CA LEU A 14 -22.77 35.00 2.67
C LEU A 14 -23.59 34.04 1.82
N GLU A 15 -22.92 33.21 1.02
CA GLU A 15 -23.58 32.33 0.05
C GLU A 15 -22.72 31.09 -0.17
N SER A 16 -23.35 29.91 -0.25
CA SER A 16 -22.73 28.65 -0.65
C SER A 16 -23.47 28.05 -1.84
N ARG A 17 -22.73 27.67 -2.88
CA ARG A 17 -23.27 26.98 -4.07
C ARG A 17 -22.37 25.78 -4.38
N SER A 18 -22.98 24.68 -4.82
CA SER A 18 -22.24 23.57 -5.43
C SER A 18 -21.63 24.02 -6.76
N ALA A 19 -20.40 23.59 -7.03
CA ALA A 19 -19.67 23.84 -8.26
C ALA A 19 -19.05 22.53 -8.77
N GLU A 20 -18.55 22.52 -10.01
CA GLU A 20 -17.76 21.40 -10.54
C GLU A 20 -18.50 20.06 -10.42
N SER A 21 -19.77 20.03 -10.85
CA SER A 21 -20.65 18.86 -10.81
C SER A 21 -20.79 18.19 -9.42
N GLY A 22 -20.59 18.96 -8.34
CA GLY A 22 -20.70 18.46 -6.95
C GLY A 22 -19.37 18.12 -6.29
N HIS A 23 -18.25 18.21 -7.01
CA HIS A 23 -16.91 17.94 -6.47
C HIS A 23 -16.29 19.15 -5.75
N SER A 24 -16.94 20.32 -5.83
CA SER A 24 -16.50 21.50 -5.08
C SER A 24 -17.64 22.37 -4.59
N VAL A 25 -17.37 23.14 -3.54
CA VAL A 25 -18.30 24.11 -2.97
C VAL A 25 -17.70 25.51 -3.10
N ARG A 26 -18.41 26.37 -3.83
CA ARG A 26 -18.09 27.79 -3.93
C ARG A 26 -18.75 28.54 -2.78
N ARG A 27 -17.97 29.25 -1.98
CA ARG A 27 -18.47 30.11 -0.89
C ARG A 27 -18.10 31.56 -1.12
N ARG A 28 -19.09 32.45 -1.05
CA ARG A 28 -18.88 33.91 -1.02
C ARG A 28 -18.75 34.33 0.44
N ARG A 29 -17.64 34.96 0.79
CA ARG A 29 -17.28 35.37 2.15
C ARG A 29 -17.11 36.89 2.23
N GLU A 30 -17.35 37.46 3.40
CA GLU A 30 -17.13 38.87 3.73
C GLU A 30 -16.20 38.96 4.94
N CYS A 31 -15.15 39.76 4.83
CA CYS A 31 -14.24 40.01 5.96
C CYS A 31 -14.89 40.94 6.99
N LEU A 32 -14.80 40.59 8.28
CA LEU A 32 -15.39 41.39 9.36
C LEU A 32 -14.57 42.64 9.73
N SER A 33 -13.33 42.76 9.25
CA SER A 33 -12.45 43.92 9.52
C SER A 33 -12.51 44.97 8.40
N CYS A 34 -12.39 44.55 7.13
CA CYS A 34 -12.34 45.49 6.01
C CYS A 34 -13.60 45.49 5.13
N ASN A 35 -14.63 44.71 5.48
CA ASN A 35 -15.91 44.57 4.75
C ASN A 35 -15.79 44.14 3.27
N ARG A 36 -14.59 43.73 2.84
CA ARG A 36 -14.38 43.25 1.47
C ARG A 36 -14.89 41.83 1.31
N ARG A 37 -15.48 41.58 0.14
CA ARG A 37 -16.00 40.27 -0.23
C ARG A 37 -15.00 39.50 -1.09
N PHE A 38 -14.90 38.20 -0.87
CA PHE A 38 -14.06 37.30 -1.65
C PHE A 38 -14.76 35.95 -1.84
N THR A 39 -14.32 35.18 -2.83
CA THR A 39 -14.85 33.84 -3.11
C THR A 39 -13.79 32.81 -2.77
N THR A 40 -14.19 31.73 -2.09
CA THR A 40 -13.35 30.56 -1.85
C THR A 40 -13.96 29.36 -2.55
N TYR A 41 -13.12 28.50 -3.10
CA TYR A 41 -13.51 27.18 -3.60
C TYR A 41 -12.97 26.14 -2.63
N GLU A 42 -13.85 25.34 -2.07
CA GLU A 42 -13.48 24.16 -1.30
C GLU A 42 -13.63 22.96 -2.21
N ARG A 43 -12.55 22.22 -2.40
CA ARG A 43 -12.49 21.06 -3.28
C ARG A 43 -12.22 19.83 -2.42
N ILE A 44 -12.80 18.70 -2.81
CA ILE A 44 -12.42 17.42 -2.24
C ILE A 44 -10.99 17.12 -2.72
N GLU A 45 -10.04 17.09 -1.78
CA GLU A 45 -8.67 16.69 -2.07
C GLU A 45 -8.55 15.18 -1.83
N PHE A 46 -8.35 14.42 -2.90
CA PHE A 46 -8.04 13.00 -2.79
C PHE A 46 -6.53 12.85 -2.60
N VAL A 47 -6.11 12.32 -1.45
CA VAL A 47 -4.72 11.90 -1.27
C VAL A 47 -4.50 10.64 -2.13
N PRO A 48 -3.64 10.70 -3.16
CA PRO A 48 -3.41 9.56 -4.03
C PRO A 48 -2.80 8.40 -3.25
N ILE A 49 -3.20 7.18 -3.61
CA ILE A 49 -2.59 5.97 -3.08
C ILE A 49 -1.24 5.78 -3.80
N VAL A 50 -0.18 5.57 -3.03
CA VAL A 50 1.16 5.30 -3.54
C VAL A 50 1.40 3.79 -3.49
N VAL A 51 1.85 3.24 -4.60
CA VAL A 51 2.19 1.83 -4.76
C VAL A 51 3.70 1.65 -4.72
N ILE A 52 4.19 0.83 -3.79
CA ILE A 52 5.59 0.42 -3.72
C ILE A 52 5.74 -0.90 -4.48
N LYS A 53 6.45 -0.86 -5.59
CA LYS A 53 6.71 -2.00 -6.47
C LYS A 53 7.76 -2.94 -5.87
N ARG A 54 7.86 -4.17 -6.40
CA ARG A 54 8.86 -5.16 -5.95
C ARG A 54 10.32 -4.68 -6.10
N ASN A 55 10.61 -3.83 -7.08
CA ASN A 55 11.91 -3.19 -7.29
C ASN A 55 12.16 -1.98 -6.36
N GLY A 56 11.21 -1.64 -5.46
CA GLY A 56 11.27 -0.48 -4.58
C GLY A 56 10.79 0.82 -5.21
N GLU A 57 10.45 0.83 -6.50
CA GLU A 57 9.93 2.00 -7.19
C GLU A 57 8.56 2.41 -6.63
N ARG A 58 8.31 3.72 -6.55
CA ARG A 58 7.06 4.28 -6.06
C ARG A 58 6.29 4.88 -7.24
N GLU A 59 5.07 4.40 -7.44
CA GLU A 59 4.16 4.94 -8.45
C GLU A 59 2.79 5.23 -7.86
N SER A 60 2.02 6.13 -8.47
CA SER A 60 0.61 6.30 -8.08
C SER A 60 -0.19 5.05 -8.46
N PHE A 61 -1.15 4.69 -7.62
CA PHE A 61 -2.10 3.61 -7.92
C PHE A 61 -2.84 3.90 -9.22
N ASP A 62 -2.83 2.93 -10.13
CA ASP A 62 -3.55 2.99 -11.40
C ASP A 62 -4.52 1.80 -11.48
N ARG A 63 -5.80 2.12 -11.29
CA ARG A 63 -6.94 1.19 -11.42
C ARG A 63 -6.87 0.37 -12.70
N SER A 64 -6.45 0.99 -13.80
CA SER A 64 -6.39 0.36 -15.13
C SER A 64 -5.40 -0.79 -15.18
N LYS A 65 -4.30 -0.73 -14.40
CA LYS A 65 -3.31 -1.82 -14.32
C LYS A 65 -3.90 -3.05 -13.63
N VAL A 66 -4.64 -2.84 -12.53
CA VAL A 66 -5.30 -3.91 -11.80
C VAL A 66 -6.37 -4.56 -12.67
N LEU A 67 -7.24 -3.75 -13.29
CA LEU A 67 -8.30 -4.24 -14.18
C LEU A 67 -7.75 -5.06 -15.34
N LYS A 68 -6.69 -4.61 -16.02
CA LYS A 68 -6.05 -5.38 -17.09
C LYS A 68 -5.51 -6.73 -16.60
N GLY A 69 -4.91 -6.76 -15.41
CA GLY A 69 -4.43 -8.01 -14.79
C GLY A 69 -5.57 -8.99 -14.50
N VAL A 70 -6.65 -8.48 -13.90
CA VAL A 70 -7.84 -9.27 -13.56
C VAL A 70 -8.56 -9.78 -14.82
N MET A 71 -8.73 -8.93 -15.84
CA MET A 71 -9.34 -9.31 -17.12
C MET A 71 -8.57 -10.45 -17.78
N ARG A 72 -7.24 -10.34 -17.86
CA ARG A 72 -6.39 -11.38 -18.45
C ARG A 72 -6.49 -12.71 -17.71
N ALA A 73 -6.59 -12.67 -16.37
CA ALA A 73 -6.79 -13.87 -15.57
C ALA A 73 -8.19 -14.49 -15.76
N SER A 74 -9.19 -13.65 -16.06
CA SER A 74 -10.60 -14.03 -16.20
C SER A 74 -11.06 -14.31 -17.64
N GLU A 75 -10.13 -14.38 -18.60
CA GLU A 75 -10.50 -14.68 -19.98
C GLU A 75 -11.15 -16.07 -20.08
N LYS A 76 -12.29 -16.18 -20.76
CA LYS A 76 -13.01 -17.45 -20.98
C LYS A 76 -13.56 -18.13 -19.72
N THR A 77 -13.64 -17.45 -18.56
CA THR A 77 -14.26 -18.01 -17.34
C THR A 77 -15.76 -17.71 -17.23
N GLY A 78 -16.35 -17.00 -18.20
CA GLY A 78 -17.78 -16.64 -18.19
C GLY A 78 -18.12 -15.43 -17.30
N LEU A 79 -17.11 -14.79 -16.68
CA LEU A 79 -17.30 -13.55 -15.92
C LEU A 79 -17.57 -12.38 -16.86
N SER A 80 -18.60 -11.58 -16.54
CA SER A 80 -18.89 -10.35 -17.27
C SER A 80 -17.85 -9.27 -16.94
N PRO A 81 -17.55 -8.35 -17.89
CA PRO A 81 -16.67 -7.22 -17.62
C PRO A 81 -17.13 -6.38 -16.42
N ALA A 82 -18.45 -6.23 -16.24
CA ALA A 82 -19.03 -5.50 -15.11
C ALA A 82 -18.67 -6.11 -13.76
N HIS A 83 -18.63 -7.44 -13.63
CA HIS A 83 -18.19 -8.08 -12.38
C HIS A 83 -16.71 -7.79 -12.08
N LEU A 84 -15.87 -7.70 -13.11
CA LEU A 84 -14.44 -7.40 -12.94
C LEU A 84 -14.21 -5.94 -12.59
N GLU A 85 -14.99 -5.03 -13.19
CA GLU A 85 -14.98 -3.61 -12.82
C GLU A 85 -15.40 -3.41 -11.36
N ASN A 86 -16.51 -4.04 -10.94
CA ASN A 86 -16.97 -3.98 -9.55
C ASN A 86 -15.92 -4.54 -8.58
N LEU A 87 -15.27 -5.66 -8.91
CA LEU A 87 -14.19 -6.22 -8.10
C LEU A 87 -13.03 -5.23 -7.93
N VAL A 88 -12.66 -4.53 -9.00
CA VAL A 88 -11.58 -3.53 -8.94
C VAL A 88 -12.01 -2.29 -8.15
N ASP A 89 -13.28 -1.89 -8.24
CA ASP A 89 -13.84 -0.78 -7.47
C ASP A 89 -13.87 -1.09 -5.97
N GLU A 90 -14.20 -2.33 -5.59
CA GLU A 90 -14.12 -2.79 -4.20
C GLU A 90 -12.69 -2.72 -3.67
N ILE A 91 -11.71 -3.18 -4.46
CA ILE A 91 -10.29 -3.11 -4.10
C ILE A 91 -9.85 -1.66 -3.94
N GLU A 92 -10.18 -0.79 -4.89
CA GLU A 92 -9.85 0.63 -4.81
C GLU A 92 -10.47 1.28 -3.57
N MET A 93 -11.74 0.99 -3.28
CA MET A 93 -12.42 1.47 -2.09
C MET A 93 -11.74 0.96 -0.80
N GLU A 94 -11.36 -0.31 -0.74
CA GLU A 94 -10.64 -0.86 0.42
C GLU A 94 -9.30 -0.13 0.63
N LEU A 95 -8.55 0.12 -0.45
CA LEU A 95 -7.30 0.87 -0.38
C LEU A 95 -7.50 2.33 0.04
N GLN A 96 -8.57 2.97 -0.42
CA GLN A 96 -8.90 4.36 -0.05
C GLN A 96 -9.34 4.51 1.41
N GLN A 97 -9.90 3.46 2.02
CA GLN A 97 -10.34 3.46 3.41
C GLN A 97 -9.18 3.21 4.40
N ARG A 98 -8.01 2.77 3.94
CA ARG A 98 -6.84 2.55 4.79
C ARG A 98 -6.32 3.87 5.35
N SER A 99 -5.83 3.81 6.59
CA SER A 99 -5.14 4.92 7.25
C SER A 99 -3.79 5.24 6.59
N ILE A 100 -3.12 4.21 6.08
CA ILE A 100 -1.84 4.32 5.37
C ILE A 100 -2.10 4.35 3.87
N ARG A 101 -1.59 5.39 3.19
CA ARG A 101 -1.74 5.62 1.75
C ARG A 101 -0.60 5.04 0.91
N GLU A 102 0.38 4.39 1.54
CA GLU A 102 1.41 3.60 0.88
C GLU A 102 1.03 2.12 0.95
N VAL A 103 1.03 1.45 -0.21
CA VAL A 103 0.61 0.06 -0.35
C VAL A 103 1.62 -0.65 -1.24
N THR A 104 2.02 -1.86 -0.88
CA THR A 104 2.93 -2.64 -1.74
C THR A 104 2.17 -3.27 -2.90
N SER A 105 2.84 -3.48 -4.02
CA SER A 105 2.25 -4.23 -5.15
C SER A 105 1.86 -5.67 -4.76
N ASN A 106 2.49 -6.21 -3.71
CA ASN A 106 2.15 -7.52 -3.18
C ASN A 106 0.81 -7.50 -2.45
N GLU A 107 0.56 -6.51 -1.59
CA GLU A 107 -0.73 -6.36 -0.91
C GLU A 107 -1.88 -6.20 -1.90
N ILE A 108 -1.69 -5.43 -2.98
CA ILE A 108 -2.70 -5.31 -4.04
C ILE A 108 -2.97 -6.68 -4.69
N GLY A 109 -1.93 -7.47 -4.95
CA GLY A 109 -2.07 -8.81 -5.52
C GLY A 109 -2.82 -9.78 -4.59
N GLU A 110 -2.53 -9.74 -3.28
CA GLU A 110 -3.26 -10.54 -2.29
C GLU A 110 -4.73 -10.13 -2.19
N LEU A 111 -5.05 -8.83 -2.29
CA LEU A 111 -6.44 -8.37 -2.35
C LEU A 111 -7.14 -8.93 -3.58
N VAL A 112 -6.52 -8.83 -4.76
CA VAL A 112 -7.10 -9.40 -5.99
C VAL A 112 -7.35 -10.90 -5.83
N LEU A 113 -6.40 -11.65 -5.25
CA LEU A 113 -6.56 -13.08 -4.98
C LEU A 113 -7.74 -13.35 -4.04
N LYS A 114 -7.85 -12.60 -2.94
CA LYS A 114 -8.96 -12.74 -1.98
C LYS A 114 -10.33 -12.55 -2.64
N HIS A 115 -10.49 -11.51 -3.46
CA HIS A 115 -11.76 -11.28 -4.17
C HIS A 115 -12.01 -12.32 -5.28
N LEU A 116 -10.98 -12.68 -6.06
CA LEU A 116 -11.10 -13.70 -7.11
C LEU A 116 -11.42 -15.08 -6.56
N GLN A 117 -10.93 -15.44 -5.37
CA GLN A 117 -11.21 -16.73 -4.73
C GLN A 117 -12.72 -16.91 -4.50
N GLN A 118 -13.42 -15.83 -4.13
CA GLN A 118 -14.86 -15.85 -3.90
C GLN A 118 -15.67 -15.80 -5.19
N LEU A 119 -15.09 -15.20 -6.24
CA LEU A 119 -15.78 -14.97 -7.51
C LEU A 119 -15.62 -16.14 -8.50
N ASN A 120 -14.41 -16.65 -8.69
CA ASN A 120 -14.12 -17.72 -9.64
C ASN A 120 -12.75 -18.39 -9.40
N GLU A 121 -12.76 -19.69 -9.11
CA GLU A 121 -11.55 -20.49 -8.84
C GLU A 121 -10.56 -20.54 -10.02
N VAL A 122 -11.06 -20.62 -11.26
CA VAL A 122 -10.20 -20.69 -12.46
C VAL A 122 -9.46 -19.36 -12.66
N ALA A 123 -10.16 -18.23 -12.50
CA ALA A 123 -9.56 -16.91 -12.57
C ALA A 123 -8.55 -16.69 -11.44
N TYR A 124 -8.87 -17.14 -10.22
CA TYR A 124 -7.94 -17.13 -9.09
C TYR A 124 -6.63 -17.87 -9.43
N ILE A 125 -6.72 -19.11 -9.91
CA ILE A 125 -5.54 -19.93 -10.24
C ILE A 125 -4.68 -19.26 -11.31
N ARG A 126 -5.31 -18.71 -12.35
CA ARG A 126 -4.62 -17.99 -13.44
C ARG A 126 -3.96 -16.70 -12.98
N PHE A 127 -4.58 -15.97 -12.06
CA PHE A 127 -3.98 -14.77 -11.49
C PHE A 127 -2.81 -15.14 -10.57
N ALA A 128 -3.00 -16.15 -9.71
CA ALA A 128 -1.99 -16.66 -8.79
C ALA A 128 -0.73 -17.14 -9.51
N SER A 129 -0.87 -17.74 -10.70
CA SER A 129 0.28 -18.24 -11.47
C SER A 129 1.22 -17.13 -11.95
N VAL A 130 0.67 -15.99 -12.35
CA VAL A 130 1.47 -14.83 -12.75
C VAL A 130 2.03 -14.11 -11.53
N TYR A 131 1.21 -13.96 -10.48
CA TYR A 131 1.58 -13.19 -9.30
C TYR A 131 2.64 -13.89 -8.41
N ARG A 132 2.44 -15.18 -8.10
CA ARG A 132 3.33 -15.94 -7.20
C ARG A 132 4.61 -16.44 -7.87
N GLN A 133 4.75 -16.30 -9.20
CA GLN A 133 5.92 -16.76 -9.96
C GLN A 133 6.33 -18.18 -9.54
N PHE A 134 5.40 -19.13 -9.62
CA PHE A 134 5.63 -20.50 -9.19
C PHE A 134 6.95 -21.02 -9.78
N GLN A 135 7.86 -21.45 -8.91
CA GLN A 135 9.18 -21.93 -9.33
C GLN A 135 9.09 -23.38 -9.85
N GLY A 136 8.01 -24.08 -9.54
CA GLY A 136 7.74 -25.41 -10.05
C GLY A 136 6.30 -25.88 -9.88
N ILE A 137 6.01 -27.06 -10.43
CA ILE A 137 4.70 -27.73 -10.36
C ILE A 137 4.29 -28.05 -8.92
N HIS A 138 5.26 -28.31 -8.02
CA HIS A 138 4.97 -28.64 -6.63
C HIS A 138 4.29 -27.49 -5.88
N ASP A 139 4.79 -26.25 -6.02
CA ASP A 139 4.20 -25.05 -5.40
C ASP A 139 2.76 -24.79 -5.89
N PHE A 140 2.51 -25.14 -7.15
CA PHE A 140 1.19 -25.04 -7.76
C PHE A 140 0.22 -26.07 -7.15
N ILE A 141 0.64 -27.33 -7.03
CA ILE A 141 -0.16 -28.40 -6.41
C ILE A 141 -0.44 -28.09 -4.94
N GLU A 142 0.55 -27.59 -4.20
CA GLU A 142 0.35 -27.18 -2.80
C GLU A 142 -0.70 -26.07 -2.68
N THR A 143 -0.65 -25.08 -3.56
CA THR A 143 -1.65 -24.00 -3.59
C THR A 143 -3.05 -24.53 -3.94
N LEU A 144 -3.16 -25.49 -4.87
CA LEU A 144 -4.44 -26.15 -5.20
C LEU A 144 -5.00 -26.93 -4.02
N ASN A 145 -4.15 -27.66 -3.28
CA ASN A 145 -4.57 -28.41 -2.10
C ASN A 145 -5.06 -27.48 -0.98
N GLN A 146 -4.44 -26.31 -0.82
CA GLN A 146 -4.88 -25.28 0.13
C GLN A 146 -6.25 -24.69 -0.24
N LEU A 147 -6.54 -24.53 -1.55
CA LEU A 147 -7.86 -24.11 -2.01
C LEU A 147 -8.93 -25.18 -1.73
N GLN A 148 -8.64 -26.45 -2.01
CA GLN A 148 -9.59 -27.54 -1.79
C GLN A 148 -9.94 -27.77 -0.31
N THR A 149 -9.01 -27.52 0.60
CA THR A 149 -9.19 -27.78 2.03
C THR A 149 -9.74 -26.58 2.81
N GLY A 150 -9.92 -25.42 2.16
CA GLY A 150 -10.42 -24.19 2.79
C GLY A 150 -9.52 -23.65 3.92
N SER A 151 -8.29 -24.16 4.06
CA SER A 151 -7.40 -23.86 5.18
C SER A 151 -6.15 -23.12 4.70
N LEU A 152 -6.30 -21.82 4.42
CA LEU A 152 -5.15 -20.95 4.19
C LEU A 152 -4.58 -20.51 5.55
N LYS A 153 -3.72 -21.34 6.14
CA LYS A 153 -2.79 -20.85 7.16
C LYS A 153 -1.75 -19.97 6.46
N SER A 154 -1.82 -18.67 6.74
CA SER A 154 -0.72 -17.71 6.55
C SER A 154 0.58 -18.31 7.08
N LYS A 155 1.48 -18.70 6.18
CA LYS A 155 2.87 -19.00 6.54
C LYS A 155 3.72 -17.84 6.02
N ARG A 156 4.11 -16.95 6.93
CA ARG A 156 5.16 -15.94 6.71
C ARG A 156 6.54 -16.60 6.81
N GLU A 157 7.40 -16.15 5.91
CA GLU A 157 8.87 -16.04 5.95
C GLU A 157 9.75 -17.30 6.00
N GLY A 158 10.68 -17.34 5.04
CA GLY A 158 12.06 -17.81 5.26
C GLY A 158 12.54 -18.95 4.36
N SER A 159 13.28 -18.62 3.29
CA SER A 159 14.65 -19.10 3.06
C SER A 159 15.09 -18.90 1.60
N LEU A 160 16.15 -18.13 1.38
CA LEU A 160 17.26 -18.55 0.51
C LEU A 160 18.47 -17.67 0.81
N SER A 161 19.22 -18.15 1.79
CA SER A 161 20.66 -17.97 1.94
C SER A 161 21.37 -18.45 0.67
N LEU A 162 22.27 -17.63 0.13
CA LEU A 162 23.33 -18.11 -0.75
C LEU A 162 24.65 -17.96 0.00
N GLU A 163 25.27 -19.11 0.19
CA GLU A 163 26.65 -19.30 0.60
C GLU A 163 27.58 -18.65 -0.43
N SER A 164 28.67 -18.05 0.05
CA SER A 164 29.89 -17.91 -0.75
C SER A 164 31.09 -18.04 0.16
N ASP A 165 31.70 -19.22 0.05
CA ASP A 165 33.13 -19.50 -0.01
C ASP A 165 34.04 -19.16 1.19
N ASN A 166 34.46 -20.28 1.78
CA ASN A 166 35.77 -20.53 2.39
C ASN A 166 36.92 -19.67 1.85
N PHE A 167 37.58 -18.96 2.75
CA PHE A 167 39.04 -18.85 2.71
C PHE A 167 39.58 -19.31 4.05
N ALA A 168 40.19 -20.49 4.04
CA ALA A 168 41.01 -20.98 5.13
C ALA A 168 42.33 -20.20 5.10
N GLU A 169 42.75 -19.65 6.24
CA GLU A 169 44.16 -19.72 6.60
C GLU A 169 44.34 -19.69 8.13
N SER A 170 45.23 -20.58 8.52
CA SER A 170 45.57 -21.07 9.85
C SER A 170 46.45 -20.13 10.66
N ASN A 171 46.23 -20.07 11.99
CA ASN A 171 47.23 -20.31 13.06
C ASN A 171 46.62 -19.83 14.39
N SER A 172 46.30 -20.73 15.32
CA SER A 172 47.18 -21.36 16.32
C SER A 172 47.45 -20.48 17.56
N MET A 173 47.02 -21.03 18.71
CA MET A 173 47.52 -20.82 20.07
C MET A 173 47.61 -19.40 20.65
N ASN A 174 46.74 -19.05 21.60
CA ASN A 174 46.96 -19.29 23.05
C ASN A 174 45.92 -18.56 23.92
N GLN A 175 45.31 -19.30 24.84
CA GLN A 175 44.79 -18.80 26.13
C GLN A 175 45.93 -18.87 27.17
N PRO A 176 45.72 -18.47 28.44
CA PRO A 176 44.96 -17.35 29.02
C PRO A 176 45.82 -16.58 30.06
N GLN A 177 45.30 -15.51 30.68
CA GLN A 177 45.32 -15.27 32.15
C GLN A 177 44.90 -13.83 32.53
N GLU A 178 43.87 -13.74 33.39
CA GLU A 178 43.64 -12.67 34.39
C GLU A 178 44.73 -12.70 35.49
N PRO A 179 44.72 -11.89 36.57
CA PRO A 179 43.91 -10.70 36.91
C PRO A 179 44.79 -9.51 37.35
N THR A 180 44.16 -8.37 37.68
CA THR A 180 44.29 -7.65 38.97
C THR A 180 44.00 -6.15 38.80
N SER A 181 42.92 -5.69 39.45
CA SER A 181 42.76 -4.30 39.86
C SER A 181 43.81 -3.94 40.93
N PRO A 182 44.09 -2.64 41.18
CA PRO A 182 43.29 -1.98 42.21
C PRO A 182 43.09 -0.45 42.06
N ALA A 183 42.08 0.02 42.80
CA ALA A 183 42.02 1.25 43.61
C ALA A 183 42.36 2.60 42.94
N LEU A 184 41.37 3.49 42.76
CA LEU A 184 40.79 4.44 43.74
C LEU A 184 41.61 5.74 43.93
N ASN A 185 40.83 6.81 44.14
CA ASN A 185 41.16 8.19 44.55
C ASN A 185 41.57 9.12 43.39
N SER A 186 41.13 10.36 43.27
CA SER A 186 40.30 11.29 44.07
C SER A 186 40.24 12.58 43.21
N VAL A 187 39.08 13.16 42.84
CA VAL A 187 38.41 14.33 43.48
C VAL A 187 39.19 15.67 43.29
N PRO A 188 38.56 16.86 43.12
CA PRO A 188 38.15 17.47 41.86
C PRO A 188 38.74 18.91 41.66
N ARG A 189 38.40 19.58 40.56
CA ARG A 189 37.92 20.98 40.52
C ARG A 189 37.45 21.36 39.13
#